data_AF-V8N550-F1
#
_entry.id   AF-V8N550-F1
#
_cell.length_a   1.000
_cell.length_b   1.000
_cell.length_c   1.000
_cell.angle_alpha   90.00
_cell.angle_beta   90.00
_cell.angle_gamma   90.00
#
_symmetry.space_group_name_H-M   'P 1'
#
loop_
_entity.id
_entity.type
_entity.pdbx_description
1 polymer ?
#
loop_
_entity_poly.entity_id
_entity_poly.type
_entity_poly.pdbx_seq_one_letter_code
_entity_poly.pdbx_strand_id
1 'polypeptide(L)' 'MSFFGFGQSAELELVLSDAESRRRAEHKTEEGKKEKYFLFYDGETVSGRVILTLKHPNKRLEHQGIKVEFIGQI' A
#
# COMPACT_ATOMS: atom_id res chain seq x y z
N MET A 1 -10.09 9.56 19.13
CA MET A 1 -11.43 9.10 19.55
C MET A 1 -11.84 7.94 18.65
N SER A 2 -11.80 6.71 19.17
CA SER A 2 -12.41 5.53 18.53
C SER A 2 -13.23 4.86 19.62
N PHE A 3 -14.55 5.08 19.58
CA PHE A 3 -15.50 4.53 20.53
C PHE A 3 -16.79 4.20 19.76
N PHE A 4 -17.18 2.92 19.82
CA PHE A 4 -18.34 2.26 19.19
C PHE A 4 -18.23 1.90 17.69
N GLY A 5 -17.89 0.64 17.38
CA GLY A 5 -18.36 -0.01 16.13
C GLY A 5 -17.42 -0.95 15.37
N PHE A 6 -16.14 -0.96 15.71
CA PHE A 6 -15.17 -2.07 15.65
C PHE A 6 -14.89 -2.79 14.32
N GLY A 7 -13.70 -2.47 13.76
CA GLY A 7 -12.97 -3.25 12.75
C GLY A 7 -12.55 -2.41 11.54
N GLN A 8 -11.33 -2.62 11.02
CA GLN A 8 -10.93 -2.09 9.71
C GLN A 8 -11.87 -2.70 8.66
N SER A 9 -12.87 -1.94 8.21
CA SER A 9 -13.97 -2.41 7.35
C SER A 9 -13.55 -2.64 5.91
N ALA A 10 -12.34 -2.24 5.55
CA ALA A 10 -11.71 -2.46 4.27
C ALA A 10 -10.26 -2.92 4.44
N GLU A 11 -9.81 -3.75 3.53
CA GLU A 11 -8.40 -4.06 3.32
C GLU A 11 -7.90 -3.24 2.13
N LEU A 12 -6.66 -2.75 2.23
CA LEU A 12 -6.04 -1.91 1.22
C LEU A 12 -4.82 -2.62 0.64
N GLU A 13 -4.75 -2.68 -0.67
CA GLU A 13 -3.58 -3.20 -1.39
C GLU A 13 -3.11 -2.17 -2.43
N LEU A 14 -1.80 -2.00 -2.53
CA LEU A 14 -1.15 -1.19 -3.57
C LEU A 14 -0.53 -2.13 -4.60
N VAL A 15 -1.02 -2.07 -5.83
CA VAL A 15 -0.53 -2.90 -6.93
C VAL A 15 0.12 -2.01 -7.98
N LEU A 16 1.43 -2.18 -8.19
CA LEU A 16 2.15 -1.46 -9.26
C LEU A 16 1.70 -1.96 -10.63
N SER A 17 1.64 -1.06 -11.61
CA SER A 17 1.22 -1.39 -12.99
C SER A 17 2.06 -2.50 -13.63
N ASP A 18 3.33 -2.60 -13.25
CA ASP A 18 4.35 -3.50 -13.76
C ASP A 18 4.92 -4.42 -12.67
N ALA A 19 4.11 -4.73 -11.64
CA ALA A 19 4.52 -5.52 -10.47
C ALA A 19 5.13 -6.91 -10.79
N GLU A 20 4.75 -7.53 -11.90
CA GLU A 20 5.26 -8.85 -12.31
C GLU A 20 6.63 -8.77 -13.01
N SER A 21 6.85 -7.74 -13.83
CA SER A 21 8.09 -7.56 -14.61
C SER A 21 9.13 -6.71 -13.91
N ARG A 22 8.73 -5.88 -12.93
CA ARG A 22 9.63 -4.93 -12.26
C ARG A 22 10.65 -5.66 -11.39
N ARG A 23 11.90 -5.19 -11.49
CA ARG A 23 13.02 -5.72 -10.71
C ARG A 23 12.79 -5.55 -9.21
N ARG A 24 13.27 -6.53 -8.44
CA ARG A 24 13.29 -6.48 -6.99
C ARG A 24 14.72 -6.50 -6.47
N ALA A 25 14.98 -5.76 -5.39
CA ALA A 25 16.26 -5.72 -4.71
C ALA A 25 16.11 -6.19 -3.26
N GLU A 26 17.14 -6.85 -2.74
CA GLU A 26 17.20 -7.24 -1.33
C GLU A 26 17.62 -6.04 -0.48
N HIS A 27 16.88 -5.77 0.58
CA HIS A 27 17.19 -4.73 1.55
C HIS A 27 17.13 -5.32 2.97
N LYS A 28 18.09 -4.95 3.81
CA LYS A 28 18.14 -5.37 5.20
C LYS A 28 17.29 -4.40 6.02
N THR A 29 16.24 -4.91 6.65
CA THR A 29 15.37 -4.14 7.54
C THR A 29 16.09 -3.81 8.86
N GLU A 30 15.51 -2.89 9.63
CA GLU A 30 16.03 -2.52 10.95
C GLU A 30 16.12 -3.71 11.92
N GLU A 31 15.20 -4.67 11.80
CA GLU A 31 15.21 -5.94 12.54
C GLU A 31 16.30 -6.91 12.08
N GLY A 32 17.05 -6.55 11.04
CA GLY A 32 18.12 -7.33 10.47
C GLY A 32 17.70 -8.42 9.49
N LYS A 33 16.39 -8.52 9.18
CA LYS A 33 15.85 -9.44 8.17
C LYS A 33 16.15 -8.92 6.77
N LYS A 34 16.32 -9.83 5.83
CA LYS A 34 16.49 -9.52 4.41
C LYS A 34 15.19 -9.71 3.68
N GLU A 35 14.64 -8.64 3.12
CA GLU A 35 13.38 -8.64 2.39
C GLU A 35 13.58 -8.08 0.97
N LYS A 36 12.70 -8.48 0.04
CA LYS A 36 12.78 -8.04 -1.36
C LYS A 36 11.71 -6.99 -1.64
N TYR A 37 12.14 -5.81 -2.10
CA TYR A 37 11.26 -4.70 -2.46
C TYR A 37 11.41 -4.34 -3.94
N PHE A 38 10.41 -3.66 -4.48
CA PHE A 38 10.49 -3.12 -5.84
C PHE A 38 11.59 -2.06 -5.93
N LEU A 39 12.43 -2.20 -6.97
CA LEU A 39 13.53 -1.30 -7.22
C LEU A 39 13.07 -0.20 -8.18
N PHE A 40 13.34 1.05 -7.79
CA PHE A 40 13.13 2.23 -8.60
C PHE A 40 14.43 3.04 -8.70
N TYR A 41 14.58 3.75 -9.81
CA TYR A 41 15.66 4.71 -10.03
C TYR A 41 15.11 6.13 -10.19
N ASP A 42 16.01 7.11 -10.09
CA ASP A 42 15.65 8.51 -10.31
C ASP A 42 15.03 8.71 -11.71
N GLY A 43 13.99 9.53 -11.76
CA GLY A 43 13.19 9.80 -12.96
C GLY A 43 12.19 8.70 -13.36
N GLU A 44 12.17 7.53 -12.70
CA GLU A 44 11.21 6.49 -13.02
C GLU A 44 9.79 6.84 -12.55
N THR A 45 8.79 6.51 -13.38
CA THR A 45 7.39 6.71 -13.04
C THR A 45 6.90 5.62 -12.08
N VAL A 46 6.41 6.04 -10.92
CA VAL A 46 5.69 5.19 -9.96
C VAL A 46 4.20 5.25 -10.28
N SER A 47 3.65 4.17 -10.82
CA SER A 47 2.23 4.08 -11.18
C SER A 47 1.64 2.74 -10.76
N GLY A 48 0.34 2.75 -10.48
CA GLY A 48 -0.36 1.56 -10.01
C GLY A 48 -1.83 1.82 -9.70
N ARG A 49 -2.43 0.88 -8.99
CA ARG A 49 -3.82 0.94 -8.54
C ARG A 49 -3.89 0.65 -7.05
N VAL A 50 -4.85 1.28 -6.40
CA VAL A 50 -5.24 0.96 -5.02
C VAL A 50 -6.47 0.09 -5.07
N ILE A 51 -6.39 -1.10 -4.47
CA ILE A 51 -7.50 -2.02 -4.33
C ILE A 51 -8.05 -1.87 -2.92
N LEU A 52 -9.35 -1.54 -2.82
CA LEU A 52 -10.09 -1.47 -1.56
C LEU A 52 -11.06 -2.66 -1.50
N THR A 53 -10.79 -3.61 -0.61
CA THR A 53 -11.63 -4.80 -0.42
C THR A 53 -12.45 -4.65 0.85
N LEU A 54 -13.77 -4.48 0.72
CA LEU A 54 -14.66 -4.38 1.88
C LEU A 54 -14.82 -5.74 2.55
N LYS A 55 -14.47 -5.85 3.84
CA LYS A 55 -14.61 -7.10 4.60
C LYS A 55 -16.08 -7.51 4.80
N HIS A 56 -16.97 -6.53 4.72
CA HIS A 56 -18.41 -6.73 4.79
C HIS A 56 -19.04 -6.13 3.53
N PRO A 57 -19.30 -6.94 2.48
CA PRO A 57 -19.76 -6.45 1.18
C PRO A 57 -21.05 -5.60 1.24
N ASN A 58 -21.89 -5.87 2.24
CA ASN A 58 -23.19 -5.20 2.40
C ASN A 58 -23.13 -3.99 3.34
N LYS A 59 -21.95 -3.62 3.86
CA LYS A 59 -21.77 -2.43 4.69
C LYS A 59 -21.11 -1.33 3.88
N ARG A 60 -21.68 -0.12 3.96
CA ARG A 60 -21.10 1.08 3.36
C ARG A 60 -19.83 1.48 4.12
N LEU A 61 -18.79 1.87 3.37
CA LEU A 61 -17.62 2.55 3.90
C LEU A 61 -17.80 4.05 3.72
N GLU A 62 -18.03 4.78 4.81
CA GLU A 62 -18.07 6.25 4.78
C GLU A 62 -16.66 6.82 4.98
N HIS A 63 -16.23 7.73 4.09
CA HIS A 63 -14.91 8.36 4.14
C HIS A 63 -14.97 9.82 3.70
N GLN A 64 -14.00 10.62 4.14
CA GLN A 64 -13.86 12.04 3.76
C GLN A 64 -12.91 12.27 2.57
N GLY A 65 -12.23 11.22 2.13
CA GLY A 65 -11.32 11.25 0.99
C GLY A 65 -10.40 10.04 1.02
N ILE A 66 -9.92 9.63 -0.15
CA ILE A 66 -8.90 8.59 -0.30
C ILE A 66 -7.69 9.26 -0.95
N LYS A 67 -6.52 9.12 -0.34
CA LYS A 67 -5.27 9.73 -0.80
C LYS A 67 -4.20 8.67 -0.88
N VAL A 68 -3.34 8.80 -1.89
CA VAL A 68 -2.10 8.03 -2.05
C VAL A 68 -0.97 9.01 -2.08
N GLU A 69 0.10 8.71 -1.36
CA GLU A 69 1.30 9.55 -1.29
C GLU A 69 2.53 8.72 -1.60
N PHE A 70 3.45 9.30 -2.36
CA PHE A 70 4.79 8.79 -2.52
C PHE A 70 5.71 9.64 -1.63
N ILE A 71 6.31 9.01 -0.61
CA ILE A 71 7.04 9.72 0.45
C ILE A 71 8.47 9.16 0.53
N GLY A 72 9.45 10.06 0.55
CA GLY A 72 10.83 9.76 0.96
C GLY A 72 11.15 10.55 2.22
N GLN A 73 11.77 9.91 3.20
CA GLN A 73 12.18 10.51 4.48
C GLN A 73 13.59 10.04 4.87
N ILE A 74 14.25 10.79 5.75
CA ILE A 74 15.59 10.48 6.30
C ILE A 74 15.43 10.03 7.74
#